data_AF-J9EGD8-F1
#
_entry.id   AF-J9EGD8-F1
#
_cell.length_a   1.000
_cell.length_b   1.000
_cell.length_c   1.000
_cell.angle_alpha   90.00
_cell.angle_beta   90.00
_cell.angle_gamma   90.00
#
_symmetry.space_group_name_H-M   'P 1'
#
loop_
_entity.id
_entity.type
_entity.pdbx_description
1 polymer ?
#
loop_
_entity_poly.entity_id
_entity_poly.type
_entity_poly.pdbx_seq_one_letter_code
_entity_poly.pdbx_strand_id
1 'polypeptide(L)'
;ILNGGRQFVISDVQLDDQATYSCVARNKAGEASKNYKLSVIAAPTITSRGGLFKVIENNSLVLPCEVEGEPYPTITWIKDGKSALELISVDALSEGQQLKIAQASVEHRGSYVCLARNKVGQAEIGFDVDVITLPAIAEGVKKIIEVIRNDSIVIYCPIIDKRFSGEVT
;
A
#
# COMPACT_ATOMS: atom_id res chain seq x y z
N ILE A 1 43.06 0.10 12.15
CA ILE A 1 43.80 -1.18 12.07
C ILE A 1 44.08 -1.65 13.49
N LEU A 2 43.45 -2.75 13.92
CA LEU A 2 43.64 -3.32 15.26
C LEU A 2 44.48 -4.60 15.15
N ASN A 3 45.13 -5.02 16.25
CA ASN A 3 45.94 -6.24 16.31
C ASN A 3 47.09 -6.32 15.28
N GLY A 4 47.80 -5.21 15.07
CA GLY A 4 49.03 -5.19 14.25
C GLY A 4 48.79 -5.52 12.77
N GLY A 5 47.73 -5.00 12.16
CA GLY A 5 47.42 -5.24 10.73
C GLY A 5 46.45 -6.37 10.47
N ARG A 6 46.07 -7.14 11.49
CA ARG A 6 45.33 -8.40 11.33
C ARG A 6 43.81 -8.24 11.37
N GLN A 7 43.31 -7.06 11.72
CA GLN A 7 41.88 -6.79 11.79
C GLN A 7 41.53 -5.49 11.08
N PHE A 8 40.51 -5.62 10.22
CA PHE A 8 39.79 -4.52 9.58
C PHE A 8 38.38 -4.49 10.15
N VAL A 9 37.94 -3.32 10.60
CA VAL A 9 36.62 -3.13 11.22
C VAL A 9 35.92 -2.02 10.48
N ILE A 10 34.72 -2.29 10.01
CA ILE A 10 33.77 -1.30 9.50
C ILE A 10 32.77 -1.06 10.64
N SER A 11 32.61 0.19 11.04
CA SER A 11 31.62 0.59 12.05
C SER A 11 30.45 1.25 11.33
N ASP A 12 29.24 1.04 11.85
CA ASP A 12 28.00 1.60 11.27
C ASP A 12 27.82 1.25 9.77
N VAL A 13 27.79 -0.06 9.49
CA VAL A 13 27.76 -0.61 8.13
C VAL A 13 26.55 -0.07 7.36
N GLN A 14 26.81 0.56 6.22
CA GLN A 14 25.80 1.07 5.29
C GLN A 14 25.69 0.19 4.04
N LEU A 15 24.63 0.38 3.24
CA LEU A 15 24.46 -0.37 1.98
C LEU A 15 25.65 -0.19 1.02
N ASP A 16 26.26 1.00 1.02
CA ASP A 16 27.42 1.34 0.19
C ASP A 16 28.71 0.61 0.59
N ASP A 17 28.76 -0.01 1.77
CA ASP A 17 29.88 -0.88 2.19
C ASP A 17 29.84 -2.25 1.51
N GLN A 18 28.80 -2.56 0.73
CA GLN A 18 28.72 -3.81 -0.03
C GLN A 18 29.83 -3.89 -1.09
N ALA A 19 30.89 -4.63 -0.77
CA ALA A 19 32.06 -4.77 -1.62
C ALA A 19 32.79 -6.11 -1.42
N THR A 20 33.78 -6.37 -2.26
CA THR A 20 34.76 -7.45 -2.04
C THR A 20 36.02 -6.85 -1.41
N TYR A 21 36.31 -7.25 -0.17
CA TYR A 21 37.49 -6.83 0.57
C TYR A 21 38.60 -7.86 0.42
N SER A 22 39.83 -7.40 0.20
CA SER A 22 41.01 -8.26 0.06
C SER A 22 41.95 -8.10 1.25
N CYS A 23 42.24 -9.20 1.93
CA CYS A 23 43.33 -9.26 2.90
C CYS A 23 44.60 -9.66 2.17
N VAL A 24 45.65 -8.85 2.26
CA VAL A 24 46.93 -9.08 1.58
C VAL A 24 48.05 -9.07 2.61
N ALA A 25 48.86 -10.12 2.63
CA ALA A 25 50.01 -10.29 3.52
C ALA A 25 51.29 -10.45 2.69
N ARG A 26 52.30 -9.61 2.97
CA ARG A 26 53.56 -9.56 2.21
C ARG A 26 54.77 -9.67 3.11
N ASN A 27 55.75 -10.47 2.72
CA ASN A 27 57.06 -10.56 3.36
C ASN A 27 58.18 -10.67 2.31
N LYS A 28 59.44 -10.86 2.73
CA LYS A 28 60.59 -10.97 1.81
C LYS A 28 60.52 -12.16 0.86
N ALA A 29 59.73 -13.18 1.18
CA ALA A 29 59.58 -14.38 0.37
C ALA A 29 58.42 -14.30 -0.64
N GLY A 30 57.49 -13.35 -0.49
CA GLY A 30 56.37 -13.18 -1.42
C GLY A 30 55.15 -12.51 -0.80
N GLU A 31 54.01 -12.72 -1.47
CA GLU A 31 52.69 -12.20 -1.08
C GLU A 31 51.64 -13.31 -1.10
N ALA A 32 50.74 -13.28 -0.14
CA ALA A 32 49.53 -14.11 -0.09
C ALA A 32 48.31 -13.20 0.07
N SER A 33 47.19 -13.54 -0.58
CA SER A 33 45.95 -12.76 -0.49
C SER A 33 44.71 -13.65 -0.35
N LYS A 34 43.66 -13.09 0.23
CA LYS A 34 42.35 -13.72 0.36
C LYS A 34 41.23 -12.69 0.23
N ASN A 35 40.20 -13.02 -0.55
CA ASN A 35 39.06 -12.14 -0.81
C ASN A 35 37.85 -12.52 0.06
N TYR A 36 37.09 -11.52 0.49
CA TYR A 36 35.90 -11.61 1.31
C TYR A 36 34.79 -10.77 0.68
N LYS A 37 33.68 -11.39 0.28
CA LYS A 37 32.52 -10.66 -0.25
C LYS A 37 31.62 -10.26 0.91
N LEU A 38 31.48 -8.96 1.16
CA LEU A 38 30.49 -8.41 2.08
C LEU A 38 29.19 -8.17 1.32
N SER A 39 28.06 -8.60 1.87
CA SER A 39 26.73 -8.25 1.39
C SER A 39 25.96 -7.65 2.55
N VAL A 40 25.36 -6.47 2.30
CA VAL A 40 24.65 -5.70 3.31
C VAL A 40 23.17 -5.83 3.02
N ILE A 41 22.37 -6.02 4.07
CA ILE A 41 20.92 -6.25 3.96
C ILE A 41 20.20 -5.30 4.92
N ALA A 42 19.03 -4.82 4.51
CA ALA A 42 18.23 -3.83 5.22
C ALA A 42 16.78 -4.28 5.31
N ALA A 43 16.11 -3.94 6.42
CA ALA A 43 14.68 -4.18 6.58
C ALA A 43 13.88 -3.32 5.59
N PRO A 44 12.65 -3.73 5.22
CA PRO A 44 11.81 -2.94 4.34
C PRO A 44 11.44 -1.60 4.97
N THR A 45 11.38 -0.55 4.17
CA THR A 45 10.89 0.77 4.57
C THR A 45 9.87 1.26 3.54
N ILE A 46 8.77 1.84 4.02
CA ILE A 46 7.70 2.36 3.16
C ILE A 46 7.69 3.89 3.27
N THR A 47 7.82 4.59 2.14
CA THR A 47 7.87 6.06 2.07
C THR A 47 6.52 6.70 1.75
N SER A 48 5.57 5.89 1.26
CA SER A 48 4.21 6.34 0.96
C SER A 48 3.46 6.86 2.19
N ARG A 49 2.41 7.66 1.94
CA ARG A 49 1.51 8.16 3.00
C ARG A 49 0.16 7.46 2.91
N GLY A 50 -0.24 6.84 4.02
CA GLY A 50 -1.52 6.20 4.19
C GLY A 50 -2.65 7.18 4.51
N GLY A 51 -3.77 6.64 4.97
CA GLY A 51 -4.93 7.42 5.44
C GLY A 51 -6.14 7.33 4.50
N LEU A 52 -7.00 8.35 4.54
CA LEU A 52 -8.31 8.33 3.88
C LEU A 52 -8.21 8.71 2.39
N PHE A 53 -8.68 7.81 1.53
CA PHE A 53 -8.82 8.02 0.09
C PHE A 53 -10.30 7.99 -0.29
N LYS A 54 -10.73 9.04 -1.00
CA LYS A 54 -12.09 9.15 -1.53
C LYS A 54 -12.08 9.04 -3.04
N VAL A 55 -12.93 8.17 -3.59
CA VAL A 55 -13.08 8.00 -5.03
C VAL A 55 -14.57 8.00 -5.38
N ILE A 56 -14.94 8.55 -6.53
CA ILE A 56 -16.31 8.50 -7.03
C ILE A 56 -16.55 7.13 -7.68
N GLU A 57 -17.75 6.54 -7.50
CA GLU A 57 -18.15 5.28 -8.15
C GLU A 57 -17.84 5.31 -9.66
N ASN A 58 -17.33 4.19 -10.19
CA ASN A 58 -16.83 3.98 -11.56
C ASN A 58 -15.54 4.72 -11.95
N ASN A 59 -14.98 5.59 -11.10
CA ASN A 59 -13.66 6.18 -11.35
C ASN A 59 -12.53 5.24 -10.89
N SER A 60 -11.33 5.49 -11.40
CA SER A 60 -10.13 4.78 -10.97
C SER A 60 -9.52 5.40 -9.70
N LEU A 61 -8.96 4.55 -8.84
CA LEU A 61 -8.19 4.90 -7.65
C LEU A 61 -6.85 4.16 -7.68
N VAL A 62 -5.77 4.82 -7.25
CA VAL A 62 -4.46 4.19 -7.08
C VAL A 62 -3.98 4.45 -5.65
N LEU A 63 -3.65 3.39 -4.92
CA LEU A 63 -3.04 3.46 -3.61
C LEU A 63 -1.52 3.23 -3.75
N PRO A 64 -0.68 4.17 -3.28
CA PRO A 64 0.77 4.06 -3.39
C PRO A 64 1.38 3.25 -2.24
N CYS A 65 2.35 2.40 -2.53
CA CYS A 65 3.19 1.70 -1.57
C CYS A 65 4.62 1.62 -2.09
N GLU A 66 5.27 2.77 -2.14
CA GLU A 66 6.69 2.91 -2.45
C GLU A 66 7.51 2.28 -1.34
N VAL A 67 8.30 1.28 -1.71
CA VAL A 67 9.02 0.42 -0.77
C VAL A 67 10.49 0.32 -1.16
N GLU A 68 11.35 0.45 -0.16
CA GLU A 68 12.78 0.18 -0.24
C GLU A 68 13.16 -0.98 0.68
N GLY A 69 14.29 -1.62 0.41
CA GLY A 69 14.82 -2.70 1.23
C GLY A 69 15.79 -3.60 0.45
N GLU A 70 16.70 -4.25 1.17
CA GLU A 70 17.71 -5.12 0.56
C GLU A 70 17.77 -6.47 1.31
N PRO A 71 17.48 -7.61 0.68
CA PRO A 71 16.97 -7.76 -0.68
C PRO A 71 15.60 -7.10 -0.85
N TYR A 72 15.26 -6.77 -2.10
CA TYR A 72 13.99 -6.15 -2.44
C TYR A 72 12.80 -6.95 -1.87
N PRO A 73 11.90 -6.31 -1.11
CA PRO A 73 10.83 -7.00 -0.39
C PRO A 73 9.70 -7.47 -1.29
N THR A 74 9.04 -8.55 -0.87
CA THR A 74 7.77 -8.96 -1.46
C THR A 74 6.65 -8.07 -0.92
N ILE A 75 5.86 -7.49 -1.82
CA ILE A 75 4.73 -6.62 -1.49
C ILE A 75 3.43 -7.40 -1.59
N THR A 76 2.56 -7.28 -0.58
CA THR A 76 1.25 -7.93 -0.53
C THR A 76 0.18 -6.91 -0.16
N TRP A 77 -0.93 -6.92 -0.88
CA TRP A 77 -2.08 -6.05 -0.60
C TRP A 77 -3.21 -6.84 0.05
N ILE A 78 -3.66 -6.35 1.19
CA ILE A 78 -4.67 -6.98 2.03
C ILE A 78 -5.84 -6.02 2.17
N LYS A 79 -7.08 -6.46 1.91
CA LYS A 79 -8.31 -5.75 2.23
C LYS A 79 -9.09 -6.55 3.26
N ASP A 80 -9.42 -5.93 4.39
CA ASP A 80 -10.23 -6.54 5.46
C ASP A 80 -9.79 -7.97 5.84
N GLY A 81 -8.47 -8.20 5.85
CA GLY A 81 -7.85 -9.48 6.21
C GLY A 81 -7.72 -10.52 5.08
N LYS A 82 -8.17 -10.22 3.86
CA LYS A 82 -8.04 -11.08 2.66
C LYS A 82 -7.19 -10.42 1.58
N SER A 83 -6.77 -11.18 0.57
CA SER A 83 -6.03 -10.61 -0.56
C SER A 83 -6.88 -9.58 -1.30
N ALA A 84 -6.38 -8.35 -1.45
CA ALA A 84 -7.09 -7.31 -2.19
C ALA A 84 -7.17 -7.63 -3.70
N LEU A 85 -6.24 -8.44 -4.21
CA LEU A 85 -6.16 -8.84 -5.62
C LEU A 85 -7.22 -9.89 -6.02
N GLU A 86 -7.99 -10.41 -5.06
CA GLU A 86 -9.14 -11.28 -5.35
C GLU A 86 -10.40 -10.48 -5.76
N LEU A 87 -10.37 -9.16 -5.61
CA LEU A 87 -11.48 -8.27 -5.96
C LEU A 87 -11.50 -7.97 -7.46
N ILE A 88 -12.71 -7.81 -8.01
CA ILE A 88 -12.91 -7.47 -9.41
C ILE A 88 -12.40 -6.05 -9.68
N SER A 89 -11.69 -5.85 -10.80
CA SER A 89 -11.13 -4.54 -11.20
C SER A 89 -10.03 -4.01 -10.28
N VAL A 90 -9.36 -4.88 -9.52
CA VAL A 90 -8.21 -4.54 -8.68
C VAL A 90 -6.96 -5.24 -9.20
N ASP A 91 -5.92 -4.46 -9.51
CA ASP A 91 -4.64 -4.96 -10.01
C ASP A 91 -3.47 -4.36 -9.24
N ALA A 92 -2.40 -5.13 -9.09
CA ALA A 92 -1.11 -4.64 -8.61
C ALA A 92 -0.26 -4.20 -9.81
N LEU A 93 0.27 -2.98 -9.76
CA LEU A 93 1.19 -2.41 -10.75
C LEU A 93 2.55 -2.16 -10.11
N SER A 94 3.57 -1.92 -10.93
CA SER A 94 4.93 -1.57 -10.49
C SER A 94 5.48 -2.57 -9.46
N GLU A 95 5.39 -3.87 -9.77
CA GLU A 95 5.78 -4.97 -8.88
C GLU A 95 5.10 -4.95 -7.51
N GLY A 96 3.87 -4.43 -7.45
CA GLY A 96 3.09 -4.33 -6.22
C GLY A 96 3.20 -2.99 -5.52
N GLN A 97 4.05 -2.06 -5.97
CA GLN A 97 4.14 -0.73 -5.36
C GLN A 97 2.88 0.14 -5.58
N GLN A 98 1.96 -0.27 -6.44
CA GLN A 98 0.69 0.44 -6.63
C GLN A 98 -0.46 -0.55 -6.69
N LEU A 99 -1.50 -0.33 -5.87
CA LEU A 99 -2.77 -1.01 -6.02
C LEU A 99 -3.71 -0.13 -6.83
N LYS A 100 -4.07 -0.57 -8.03
CA LYS A 100 -5.01 0.13 -8.90
C LYS A 100 -6.37 -0.51 -8.83
N ILE A 101 -7.37 0.28 -8.48
CA ILE A 101 -8.78 -0.04 -8.67
C ILE A 101 -9.21 0.67 -9.96
N ALA A 102 -9.51 -0.08 -11.02
CA ALA A 102 -9.83 0.49 -12.32
C ALA A 102 -11.23 1.13 -12.35
N GLN A 103 -12.21 0.48 -11.71
CA GLN A 103 -13.59 0.93 -11.61
C GLN A 103 -14.07 0.76 -10.16
N ALA A 104 -14.06 1.84 -9.39
CA ALA A 104 -14.47 1.82 -7.99
C ALA A 104 -15.96 1.48 -7.84
N SER A 105 -16.30 0.72 -6.81
CA SER A 105 -17.66 0.25 -6.49
C SER A 105 -17.80 0.21 -4.98
N VAL A 106 -19.03 0.08 -4.46
CA VAL A 106 -19.26 0.05 -3.00
C VAL A 106 -18.50 -1.09 -2.29
N GLU A 107 -18.21 -2.20 -2.98
CA GLU A 107 -17.43 -3.34 -2.46
C GLU A 107 -15.96 -3.00 -2.20
N HIS A 108 -15.44 -1.97 -2.89
CA HIS A 108 -14.07 -1.47 -2.71
C HIS A 108 -13.92 -0.58 -1.48
N ARG A 109 -14.99 -0.30 -0.73
CA ARG A 109 -14.91 0.40 0.56
C ARG A 109 -14.26 -0.50 1.60
N GLY A 110 -13.41 0.07 2.46
CA GLY A 110 -12.82 -0.67 3.57
C GLY A 110 -11.38 -0.29 3.87
N SER A 111 -10.74 -1.10 4.70
CA SER A 111 -9.35 -0.90 5.12
C SER A 111 -8.42 -1.76 4.27
N TYR A 112 -7.48 -1.10 3.59
CA TYR A 112 -6.43 -1.73 2.82
C TYR A 112 -5.10 -1.60 3.55
N VAL A 113 -4.28 -2.65 3.50
CA VAL A 113 -2.93 -2.67 4.04
C VAL A 113 -1.98 -3.11 2.94
N CYS A 114 -0.94 -2.32 2.71
CA CYS A 114 0.23 -2.77 1.99
C CYS A 114 1.25 -3.33 2.99
N LEU A 115 1.62 -4.59 2.82
CA LEU A 115 2.61 -5.30 3.63
C LEU A 115 3.84 -5.60 2.77
N ALA A 116 4.98 -5.06 3.17
CA ALA A 116 6.28 -5.35 2.57
C ALA A 116 7.12 -6.24 3.49
N ARG A 117 7.65 -7.35 2.97
CA ARG A 117 8.44 -8.30 3.75
C ARG A 117 9.69 -8.76 3.01
N ASN A 118 10.82 -8.80 3.71
CA ASN A 118 12.02 -9.51 3.28
C ASN A 118 12.59 -10.36 4.42
N LYS A 119 13.77 -10.94 4.23
CA LYS A 119 14.43 -11.82 5.22
C LYS A 119 14.89 -11.09 6.50
N VAL A 120 14.97 -9.76 6.47
CA VAL A 120 15.42 -8.94 7.61
C VAL A 120 14.24 -8.49 8.46
N GLY A 121 13.11 -8.16 7.82
CA GLY A 121 11.94 -7.69 8.54
C GLY A 121 10.72 -7.43 7.66
N GLN A 122 9.78 -6.66 8.21
CA GLN A 122 8.55 -6.27 7.53
C GLN A 122 8.18 -4.81 7.87
N ALA A 123 7.48 -4.16 6.95
CA ALA A 123 6.87 -2.85 7.15
C ALA A 123 5.46 -2.86 6.55
N GLU A 124 4.57 -2.05 7.09
CA GLU A 124 3.19 -1.98 6.61
C GLU A 124 2.65 -0.54 6.66
N ILE A 125 1.67 -0.27 5.79
CA ILE A 125 0.95 1.00 5.76
C ILE A 125 -0.53 0.77 5.43
N GLY A 126 -1.40 1.52 6.11
CA GLY A 126 -2.86 1.40 6.00
C GLY A 126 -3.52 2.53 5.19
N PHE A 127 -4.58 2.19 4.48
CA PHE A 127 -5.42 3.10 3.70
C PHE A 127 -6.89 2.81 4.00
N ASP A 128 -7.66 3.86 4.25
CA ASP A 128 -9.11 3.79 4.36
C ASP A 128 -9.72 4.27 3.05
N VAL A 129 -10.48 3.42 2.36
CA VAL A 129 -11.10 3.74 1.07
C VAL A 129 -12.59 3.99 1.24
N ASP A 130 -13.05 5.16 0.78
CA ASP A 130 -14.44 5.61 0.78
C ASP A 130 -14.91 5.89 -0.65
N VAL A 131 -15.90 5.13 -1.14
CA VAL A 131 -16.39 5.20 -2.52
C VAL A 131 -17.65 6.03 -2.63
N ILE A 132 -17.51 7.31 -2.95
CA ILE A 132 -18.61 8.27 -3.07
C ILE A 132 -19.54 7.88 -4.21
N THR A 133 -20.81 7.63 -3.89
CA THR A 133 -21.87 7.36 -4.86
C THR A 133 -22.72 8.60 -5.07
N LEU A 134 -23.35 8.72 -6.24
CA LEU A 134 -24.36 9.75 -6.47
C LEU A 134 -25.62 9.42 -5.65
N PRO A 135 -26.27 10.42 -5.04
CA PRO A 135 -27.57 10.21 -4.42
C PRO A 135 -28.58 9.83 -5.49
N ALA A 136 -29.43 8.84 -5.20
CA ALA A 136 -30.56 8.48 -6.04
C ALA A 136 -31.86 8.95 -5.38
N ILE A 137 -32.93 9.10 -6.17
CA ILE A 137 -34.28 9.31 -5.64
C ILE A 137 -35.03 7.99 -5.83
N ALA A 138 -35.77 7.54 -4.82
CA ALA A 138 -36.51 6.29 -4.89
C ALA A 138 -37.45 6.26 -6.11
N GLU A 139 -37.47 5.13 -6.81
CA GLU A 139 -38.42 4.93 -7.90
C GLU A 139 -39.86 4.86 -7.36
N GLY A 140 -40.83 5.35 -8.15
CA GLY A 140 -42.25 5.34 -7.77
C GLY A 140 -42.76 6.58 -7.04
N VAL A 141 -41.96 7.65 -6.91
CA VAL A 141 -42.44 8.94 -6.37
C VAL A 141 -43.44 9.58 -7.32
N LYS A 142 -44.62 9.94 -6.81
CA LYS A 142 -45.67 10.62 -7.58
C LYS A 142 -45.18 12.01 -8.00
N LYS A 143 -44.99 12.22 -9.31
CA LYS A 143 -44.46 13.47 -9.88
C LYS A 143 -45.46 14.62 -9.88
N ILE A 144 -46.75 14.30 -9.91
CA ILE A 144 -47.83 15.29 -9.94
C ILE A 144 -48.55 15.22 -8.60
N ILE A 145 -48.57 16.35 -7.91
CA ILE A 145 -49.28 16.48 -6.64
C ILE A 145 -50.40 17.51 -6.81
N GLU A 146 -51.62 17.07 -6.57
CA GLU A 146 -52.83 17.89 -6.61
C GLU A 146 -53.16 18.32 -5.18
N VAL A 147 -53.41 19.62 -4.98
CA VAL A 147 -53.76 20.18 -3.66
C VAL A 147 -54.96 21.09 -3.79
N ILE A 148 -55.82 21.10 -2.78
CA ILE A 148 -57.01 21.96 -2.74
C ILE A 148 -56.57 23.39 -2.37
N ARG A 149 -57.24 24.40 -2.94
CA ARG A 149 -56.97 25.81 -2.60
C ARG A 149 -57.08 26.02 -1.08
N ASN A 150 -56.08 26.68 -0.50
CA ASN A 150 -55.93 26.97 0.95
C ASN A 150 -55.51 25.78 1.83
N ASP A 151 -55.32 24.58 1.29
CA ASP A 151 -54.71 23.49 2.03
C ASP A 151 -53.18 23.65 2.14
N SER A 152 -52.61 23.06 3.19
CA SER A 152 -51.17 22.93 3.35
C SER A 152 -50.69 21.57 2.85
N ILE A 153 -49.54 21.54 2.18
CA ILE A 153 -48.91 20.33 1.66
C ILE A 153 -47.48 20.19 2.15
N VAL A 154 -47.06 18.94 2.38
CA VAL A 154 -45.66 18.56 2.61
C VAL A 154 -45.21 17.69 1.44
N ILE A 155 -44.15 18.11 0.74
CA ILE A 155 -43.55 17.35 -0.34
C ILE A 155 -42.37 16.56 0.23
N TYR A 156 -42.46 15.23 0.17
CA TYR A 156 -41.38 14.35 0.61
C TYR A 156 -40.49 13.94 -0.58
N CYS A 157 -39.17 14.00 -0.39
CA CYS A 157 -38.18 13.52 -1.36
C CYS A 157 -37.43 12.31 -0.76
N PRO A 158 -37.75 11.08 -1.17
CA PRO A 158 -37.06 9.88 -0.68
C PRO A 158 -35.70 9.73 -1.37
N ILE A 159 -34.66 10.28 -0.75
CA ILE A 159 -33.27 10.13 -1.20
C ILE A 159 -32.77 8.74 -0.78
N ILE A 160 -32.16 8.00 -1.71
CA ILE A 160 -31.44 6.75 -1.47
C ILE A 160 -29.94 7.06 -1.51
N ASP A 161 -29.24 6.78 -0.41
CA ASP A 161 -27.79 6.83 -0.34
C ASP A 161 -27.23 5.40 -0.30
N LYS A 162 -26.58 4.98 -1.39
CA LYS A 162 -25.93 3.66 -1.50
C LYS A 162 -24.83 3.45 -0.44
N ARG A 163 -24.37 4.49 0.26
CA ARG A 163 -23.46 4.34 1.41
C ARG A 163 -24.03 3.46 2.51
N PHE A 164 -25.35 3.36 2.62
CA PHE A 164 -26.04 2.63 3.69
C PHE A 164 -26.73 1.34 3.22
N SER A 165 -26.42 0.83 2.01
CA SER A 165 -27.02 -0.41 1.52
C SER A 165 -26.40 -1.69 2.08
N GLY A 166 -25.49 -1.59 3.05
CA GLY A 166 -25.05 -2.71 3.89
C GLY A 166 -25.97 -2.81 5.10
N GLU A 167 -26.70 -3.92 5.21
CA GLU A 167 -27.62 -4.24 6.31
C GLU A 167 -27.01 -3.91 7.69
N VAL A 168 -27.67 -3.04 8.45
CA VAL A 168 -27.64 -3.14 9.90
C VAL A 168 -28.65 -4.25 10.23
N THR A 169 -28.14 -5.48 10.39
CA THR A 169 -28.88 -6.57 11.04
C THR A 169 -28.82 -6.44 12.56
#